data_AF-A0A258CRE0-F1
#
_entry.id   AF-A0A258CRE0-F1
#
_cell.length_a   1.000
_cell.length_b   1.000
_cell.length_c   1.000
_cell.angle_alpha   90.00
_cell.angle_beta   90.00
_cell.angle_gamma   90.00
#
_symmetry.space_group_name_H-M   'P 1'
#
loop_
_entity.id
_entity.type
_entity.pdbx_description
1 polymer ?
#
loop_
_entity_poly.entity_id
_entity_poly.type
_entity_poly.pdbx_seq_one_letter_code
_entity_poly.pdbx_strand_id
1 'polypeptide(L)'
;MERVSEIIREKGASTALIIGVFVFWELFCLMAGISDILLPRPTQIIAALIQYWPAIWPHTWQTLYTTIVGFGIGVVIGLLLGILIGSSKLAYDTAYPLLVGFSSIPKVAVVPIFVLWYGAGTVPAILTAM
;
A
#
# COMPACT_ATOMS: atom_id res chain seq x y z
N MET A 1 -37.96 -16.53 -1.88
CA MET A 1 -37.32 -17.04 -3.12
C MET A 1 -36.86 -15.90 -4.03
N GLU A 2 -37.59 -14.79 -4.14
CA GLU A 2 -37.20 -13.61 -4.96
C GLU A 2 -35.87 -12.94 -4.53
N ARG A 3 -35.59 -12.87 -3.23
CA ARG A 3 -34.33 -12.26 -2.73
C ARG A 3 -33.07 -13.05 -3.08
N VAL A 4 -33.20 -14.36 -3.34
CA VAL A 4 -32.06 -15.22 -3.73
C VAL A 4 -31.75 -15.09 -5.22
N SER A 5 -32.77 -14.97 -6.07
CA SER A 5 -32.57 -14.74 -7.51
C SER A 5 -32.00 -13.35 -7.80
N GLU A 6 -32.35 -12.35 -6.99
CA GLU A 6 -31.83 -10.99 -7.10
C GLU A 6 -30.33 -10.92 -6.73
N ILE A 7 -29.90 -11.57 -5.65
CA ILE A 7 -28.49 -11.68 -5.25
C ILE A 7 -27.66 -12.44 -6.29
N ILE A 8 -28.21 -13.50 -6.88
CA ILE A 8 -27.53 -14.28 -7.93
C ILE A 8 -27.37 -13.43 -9.20
N ARG A 9 -28.39 -12.65 -9.57
CA ARG A 9 -28.33 -11.74 -10.72
C ARG A 9 -27.34 -10.59 -10.49
N GLU A 10 -27.30 -10.02 -9.30
CA GLU A 10 -26.41 -8.93 -8.93
C GLU A 10 -24.93 -9.37 -8.86
N LYS A 11 -24.66 -10.51 -8.20
CA LYS A 11 -23.31 -11.10 -8.17
C LYS A 11 -22.86 -11.59 -9.54
N GLY A 12 -23.78 -12.14 -10.34
CA GLY A 12 -23.54 -12.59 -11.71
C GLY A 12 -23.17 -11.42 -12.63
N ALA A 13 -23.94 -10.33 -12.59
CA ALA A 13 -23.65 -9.11 -13.35
C ALA A 13 -22.31 -8.49 -12.94
N SER A 14 -22.02 -8.44 -11.64
CA SER A 14 -20.75 -7.92 -11.13
C SER A 14 -19.55 -8.76 -11.59
N THR A 15 -19.66 -10.09 -11.54
CA THR A 15 -18.60 -11.00 -11.98
C THR A 15 -18.38 -10.90 -13.50
N ALA A 16 -19.47 -10.83 -14.27
CA ALA A 16 -19.40 -10.66 -15.72
C ALA A 16 -18.74 -9.33 -16.11
N LEU A 17 -19.03 -8.25 -15.38
CA LEU A 17 -18.38 -6.96 -15.59
C LEU A 17 -16.88 -7.05 -15.33
N ILE A 18 -16.46 -7.65 -14.22
CA ILE A 18 -15.04 -7.81 -13.89
C ILE A 18 -14.32 -8.61 -14.99
N ILE A 19 -14.87 -9.77 -15.37
CA ILE A 19 -14.30 -10.60 -16.45
C ILE A 19 -14.26 -9.79 -17.76
N GLY A 20 -15.33 -9.07 -18.08
CA GLY A 20 -15.42 -8.21 -19.26
C GLY A 20 -14.33 -7.15 -19.30
N VAL A 21 -13.99 -6.54 -18.17
CA VAL A 21 -12.89 -5.56 -18.06
C VAL A 21 -11.54 -6.21 -18.36
N PHE A 22 -11.25 -7.38 -17.80
CA PHE A 22 -9.99 -8.08 -18.07
C PHE A 22 -9.87 -8.56 -19.52
N VAL A 23 -10.96 -9.07 -20.09
CA VAL A 23 -10.99 -9.48 -21.51
C VAL A 23 -10.82 -8.26 -22.41
N PHE A 24 -11.51 -7.16 -22.13
CA PHE A 24 -11.35 -5.92 -22.87
C PHE A 24 -9.91 -5.39 -22.80
N TRP A 25 -9.31 -5.38 -21.61
CA TRP A 25 -7.92 -4.96 -21.43
C TRP A 25 -6.94 -5.85 -22.23
N GLU A 26 -7.08 -7.16 -22.13
CA GLU A 26 -6.26 -8.12 -22.88
C GLU A 26 -6.35 -7.88 -24.40
N LEU A 27 -7.57 -7.73 -24.92
CA LEU A 27 -7.82 -7.46 -26.34
C LEU A 27 -7.32 -6.06 -26.75
N PHE A 28 -7.47 -5.06 -25.90
CA PHE A 28 -7.00 -3.71 -26.16
C PHE A 28 -5.47 -3.69 -26.32
N CYS A 29 -4.73 -4.30 -25.41
CA CYS A 29 -3.27 -4.41 -25.51
C CYS A 29 -2.83 -5.15 -26.78
N LEU A 30 -3.53 -6.24 -27.15
CA LEU A 30 -3.29 -6.99 -28.38
C LEU A 30 -3.49 -6.15 -29.65
N MET A 31 -4.65 -5.49 -29.74
CA MET A 31 -5.04 -4.74 -30.94
C MET A 31 -4.25 -3.44 -31.10
N ALA A 32 -3.94 -2.77 -30.00
CA ALA A 32 -3.19 -1.52 -30.01
C ALA A 32 -1.68 -1.71 -30.18
N GLY A 33 -1.18 -2.96 -30.14
CA GLY A 33 0.25 -3.27 -30.28
C GLY A 33 1.12 -2.57 -29.23
N ILE A 34 0.57 -2.31 -28.04
CA ILE A 34 1.26 -1.60 -26.97
C ILE A 34 2.42 -2.47 -26.48
N SER A 35 3.58 -1.85 -26.29
CA SER A 35 4.75 -2.55 -25.73
C SER A 35 4.42 -3.10 -24.35
N ASP A 36 4.79 -4.37 -24.13
CA ASP A 36 4.62 -5.07 -22.84
C ASP A 36 5.32 -4.36 -21.66
N ILE A 37 6.29 -3.48 -21.94
CA ILE A 37 6.97 -2.64 -20.95
C ILE A 37 6.05 -1.52 -20.42
N LEU A 38 5.20 -0.96 -21.29
CA LEU A 38 4.32 0.15 -20.95
C LEU A 38 3.01 -0.33 -20.32
N LEU A 39 2.41 -1.39 -20.90
CA LEU A 39 1.16 -1.94 -20.40
C LEU A 39 1.13 -3.46 -20.62
N PRO A 40 1.68 -4.25 -19.67
CA PRO A 40 1.69 -5.69 -19.79
C PRO A 40 0.26 -6.23 -19.77
N ARG A 41 0.04 -7.26 -20.57
CA ARG A 41 -1.26 -7.93 -20.69
C ARG A 41 -1.59 -8.69 -19.40
N PRO A 42 -2.87 -8.73 -18.96
CA PRO A 42 -3.29 -9.53 -17.82
C PRO A 42 -2.71 -10.95 -17.79
N THR A 43 -2.69 -11.63 -18.94
CA THR A 43 -2.13 -12.98 -19.06
C THR A 43 -0.63 -13.03 -18.79
N GLN A 44 0.13 -12.03 -19.25
CA GLN A 44 1.57 -11.94 -18.99
C GLN A 44 1.86 -11.62 -17.53
N ILE A 45 1.03 -10.80 -16.88
CA ILE A 45 1.16 -10.51 -15.45
C ILE A 45 1.03 -11.79 -14.64
N ILE A 46 0.04 -12.63 -14.95
CA ILE A 46 -0.17 -13.92 -14.27
C ILE A 46 1.00 -14.87 -14.54
N ALA A 47 1.48 -14.96 -15.79
CA ALA A 47 2.62 -15.79 -16.14
C ALA A 47 3.89 -15.37 -15.39
N ALA A 48 4.17 -14.07 -15.33
CA ALA A 48 5.30 -13.51 -14.59
C ALA A 48 5.17 -13.76 -13.09
N LEU A 49 3.98 -13.60 -12.51
CA LEU A 49 3.73 -13.86 -11.10
C LEU A 49 4.06 -15.31 -10.73
N ILE A 50 3.67 -16.28 -11.56
CA ILE A 50 3.97 -17.70 -11.34
C ILE A 50 5.46 -17.98 -11.54
N GLN A 51 6.06 -17.46 -12.62
CA GLN A 51 7.46 -17.68 -12.94
C GLN A 51 8.41 -17.13 -11.87
N TYR A 52 8.12 -15.92 -11.37
CA TYR A 52 8.96 -15.23 -10.39
C TYR A 52 8.48 -15.42 -8.95
N TRP A 53 7.49 -16.28 -8.70
CA TRP A 53 6.93 -16.51 -7.37
C TRP A 53 7.98 -16.76 -6.28
N PRO A 54 9.00 -17.64 -6.48
CA PRO A 54 10.02 -17.89 -5.47
C PRO A 54 10.87 -16.67 -5.11
N ALA A 55 11.05 -15.73 -6.06
CA ALA A 55 11.77 -14.48 -5.84
C ALA A 55 10.86 -13.38 -5.24
N ILE A 56 9.59 -13.33 -5.65
CA ILE A 56 8.61 -12.36 -5.16
C ILE A 56 8.27 -12.64 -3.69
N TRP A 57 8.12 -13.90 -3.31
CA TRP A 57 7.62 -14.29 -2.00
C TRP A 57 8.46 -13.73 -0.82
N PRO A 58 9.80 -13.86 -0.80
CA PRO A 58 10.62 -13.26 0.25
C PRO A 58 10.49 -11.74 0.36
N HIS A 59 10.40 -11.03 -0.77
CA HIS A 59 10.28 -9.56 -0.79
C HIS A 59 8.90 -9.08 -0.34
N THR A 60 7.84 -9.80 -0.74
CA THR A 60 6.47 -9.55 -0.25
C THR A 60 6.41 -9.75 1.25
N TRP A 61 6.97 -10.85 1.76
CA TRP A 61 7.01 -11.13 3.19
C TRP A 61 7.80 -10.07 3.95
N GLN A 62 8.97 -9.68 3.45
CA GLN A 62 9.78 -8.64 4.06
C GLN A 62 9.03 -7.31 4.15
N THR A 63 8.38 -6.88 3.05
CA THR A 63 7.59 -5.65 3.02
C THR A 63 6.42 -5.70 4.00
N LEU A 64 5.72 -6.82 4.04
CA LEU A 64 4.60 -7.04 4.97
C LEU A 64 5.07 -6.96 6.42
N TYR A 65 6.16 -7.68 6.74
CA TYR A 65 6.77 -7.67 8.07
C TYR A 65 7.19 -6.26 8.49
N THR A 66 7.96 -5.56 7.66
CA THR A 66 8.42 -4.20 7.99
C THR A 66 7.27 -3.23 8.16
N THR A 67 6.20 -3.38 7.36
CA THR A 67 5.01 -2.53 7.44
C THR A 67 4.25 -2.77 8.73
N ILE A 68 4.01 -4.03 9.11
CA ILE A 68 3.29 -4.38 10.33
C ILE A 68 4.05 -3.91 11.57
N VAL A 69 5.37 -4.12 11.59
CA VAL A 69 6.22 -3.70 12.72
C VAL A 69 6.27 -2.18 12.81
N GLY A 70 6.53 -1.49 11.69
CA GLY A 70 6.54 -0.02 11.64
C GLY A 70 5.21 0.57 12.10
N PHE A 71 4.10 0.11 11.50
CA PHE A 71 2.76 0.54 11.86
C PHE A 71 2.45 0.29 13.34
N GLY A 72 2.81 -0.88 13.88
CA GLY A 72 2.59 -1.19 15.30
C GLY A 72 3.33 -0.23 16.23
N ILE A 73 4.60 0.06 15.92
CA ILE A 73 5.41 1.04 16.67
C ILE A 73 4.80 2.45 16.55
N GLY A 74 4.42 2.85 15.33
CA GLY A 74 3.80 4.14 15.05
C GLY A 74 2.49 4.36 15.79
N VAL A 75 1.61 3.36 15.81
CA VAL A 75 0.35 3.40 16.57
C VAL A 75 0.61 3.56 18.05
N VAL A 76 1.53 2.79 18.64
CA VAL A 76 1.82 2.89 20.08
C VAL A 76 2.37 4.26 20.43
N ILE A 77 3.38 4.75 19.70
CA ILE A 77 4.00 6.05 19.96
C ILE A 77 3.01 7.19 19.72
N GLY A 78 2.31 7.15 18.58
CA GLY A 78 1.32 8.17 18.19
C GLY A 78 0.15 8.24 19.17
N LEU A 79 -0.34 7.10 19.67
CA LEU A 79 -1.40 7.05 20.66
C LEU A 79 -0.94 7.64 22.00
N LEU A 80 0.25 7.25 22.49
CA LEU A 80 0.79 7.77 23.74
C LEU A 80 1.02 9.29 23.67
N LEU A 81 1.63 9.78 22.59
CA LEU A 81 1.82 11.22 22.36
C LEU A 81 0.49 11.94 22.21
N GLY A 82 -0.47 11.36 21.49
CA GLY A 82 -1.82 11.92 21.31
C GLY A 82 -2.57 12.07 22.63
N ILE A 83 -2.51 11.06 23.51
CA ILE A 83 -3.11 11.12 24.84
C ILE A 83 -2.41 12.20 25.69
N LEU A 84 -1.07 12.26 25.67
CA LEU A 84 -0.31 13.23 26.44
C LEU A 84 -0.62 14.67 26.00
N ILE A 85 -0.56 14.96 24.70
CA ILE A 85 -0.81 16.30 24.14
C ILE A 85 -2.28 16.68 24.29
N GLY A 86 -3.21 15.72 24.11
CA GLY A 86 -4.65 15.93 24.25
C GLY A 86 -5.12 16.12 25.69
N SER A 87 -4.30 15.79 26.69
CA SER A 87 -4.67 15.91 28.11
C SER A 87 -4.75 17.35 28.63
N SER A 88 -4.09 18.31 27.96
CA SER A 88 -4.02 19.70 28.41
C SER A 88 -4.04 20.69 27.25
N LYS A 89 -4.81 21.77 27.41
CA LYS A 89 -4.86 22.88 26.45
C LYS A 89 -3.48 23.50 26.20
N LEU A 90 -2.66 23.64 27.25
CA LEU A 90 -1.30 24.20 27.14
C LEU A 90 -0.38 23.27 26.33
N ALA A 91 -0.47 21.95 26.55
CA ALA A 91 0.32 20.98 25.82
C ALA A 91 -0.06 20.95 24.33
N TYR A 92 -1.36 21.00 24.04
CA TYR A 92 -1.87 21.12 22.68
C TYR A 92 -1.37 22.40 21.99
N ASP A 93 -1.60 23.57 22.59
CA ASP A 93 -1.25 24.87 21.98
C ASP A 93 0.27 24.99 21.73
N THR A 94 1.10 24.37 22.60
CA THR A 94 2.56 24.36 22.45
C THR A 94 3.04 23.37 21.40
N ALA A 95 2.45 22.18 21.34
CA ALA A 95 2.86 21.14 20.39
C ALA A 95 2.27 21.35 18.99
N TYR A 96 1.15 22.07 18.87
CA TYR A 96 0.42 22.25 17.62
C TYR A 96 1.30 22.74 16.44
N PRO A 97 2.15 23.77 16.59
CA PRO A 97 3.05 24.20 15.52
C PRO A 97 4.02 23.10 15.06
N LEU A 98 4.54 22.30 16.00
CA LEU A 98 5.43 21.19 15.69
C LEU A 98 4.68 20.07 14.96
N LEU A 99 3.48 19.71 15.42
CA LEU A 99 2.64 18.68 14.79
C LEU A 99 2.34 19.03 13.32
N VAL A 100 2.00 20.29 13.04
CA VAL A 100 1.75 20.78 11.67
C VAL A 100 3.05 20.87 10.85
N GLY A 101 4.17 21.23 11.49
CA GLY A 101 5.48 21.26 10.83
C GLY A 101 5.93 19.87 10.38
N PHE A 102 5.82 18.87 11.26
CA PHE A 102 6.18 17.48 10.94
C PHE A 102 5.28 16.84 9.89
N SER A 103 3.98 17.14 9.89
CA SER A 103 3.06 16.62 8.87
C SER A 103 3.32 17.17 7.47
N SER A 104 4.05 18.29 7.37
CA SER A 104 4.44 18.91 6.10
C SER A 104 5.71 18.32 5.49
N ILE A 105 6.47 17.49 6.23
CA ILE A 105 7.71 16.89 5.74
C ILE A 105 7.35 15.76 4.76
N PRO A 106 7.79 15.82 3.48
CA PRO A 106 7.48 14.77 2.53
C PRO A 106 8.27 13.50 2.89
N LYS A 107 7.60 12.35 2.96
CA LYS A 107 8.23 11.06 3.31
C LYS A 107 9.47 10.73 2.46
N VAL A 108 9.47 11.11 1.18
CA VAL A 108 10.57 10.86 0.25
C VAL A 108 11.88 11.56 0.65
N ALA A 109 11.80 12.66 1.40
CA ALA A 109 12.99 13.36 1.91
C ALA A 109 13.61 12.67 3.14
N VAL A 110 12.81 11.92 3.90
CA VAL A 110 13.24 11.29 5.16
C VAL A 110 13.96 9.97 4.90
N VAL A 111 13.53 9.20 3.89
CA VAL A 111 14.09 7.87 3.57
C VAL A 111 15.62 7.91 3.37
N PRO A 112 16.20 8.83 2.58
CA PRO A 112 17.66 8.89 2.41
C PRO A 112 18.41 9.15 3.72
N ILE A 113 17.84 9.95 4.64
CA ILE A 113 18.45 10.25 5.94
C ILE A 113 18.52 8.97 6.79
N PHE A 114 17.43 8.19 6.84
CA PHE A 114 17.44 6.91 7.55
C PHE A 114 18.43 5.92 6.94
N VAL A 115 18.55 5.88 5.61
CA VAL A 115 19.55 5.04 4.93
C VAL A 115 20.97 5.50 5.24
N LEU A 116 21.22 6.81 5.35
CA LEU A 116 22.54 7.34 5.74
C LEU A 116 22.91 6.97 7.18
N TRP A 117 21.95 6.99 8.11
CA TRP A 117 22.21 6.69 9.52
C TRP A 117 22.30 5.19 9.81
N TYR A 118 21.42 4.39 9.21
CA TYR A 118 21.25 2.96 9.56
C TYR A 118 21.71 2.01 8.45
N GLY A 119 22.16 2.53 7.31
CA GLY A 119 22.44 1.74 6.10
C GLY A 119 21.17 1.34 5.36
N ALA A 120 21.31 0.83 4.14
CA ALA A 120 20.18 0.28 3.38
C ALA A 120 19.75 -1.07 3.99
N GLY A 121 18.45 -1.26 4.22
CA GLY A 121 17.93 -2.52 4.74
C GLY A 121 16.61 -2.38 5.48
N THR A 122 16.37 -3.30 6.41
CA THR A 122 15.10 -3.45 7.14
C THR A 122 14.80 -2.29 8.08
N VAL A 123 15.83 -1.68 8.69
CA VAL A 123 15.63 -0.60 9.69
C VAL A 123 15.02 0.65 9.06
N PRO A 124 15.55 1.25 7.98
CA PRO A 124 14.89 2.35 7.29
C PRO A 124 13.47 2.02 6.81
N ALA A 125 13.23 0.79 6.37
CA ALA A 125 11.91 0.35 5.91
C ALA A 125 10.88 0.36 7.05
N ILE A 126 11.25 -0.14 8.24
CA ILE A 126 10.41 -0.08 9.45
C ILE A 126 10.17 1.38 9.84
N LEU A 127 11.22 2.21 9.89
CA LEU A 127 11.10 3.60 10.31
C LEU A 127 10.24 4.45 9.37
N THR A 128 10.19 4.10 8.09
CA THR A 128 9.35 4.79 7.10
C THR A 128 7.88 4.36 7.16
N ALA A 129 7.60 3.18 7.72
CA ALA A 129 6.26 2.63 7.83
C ALA A 129 5.54 2.95 9.16
N MET A 130 6.22 3.64 10.09
CA MET A 130 5.61 4.10 11.35
C MET A 130 4.77 5.36 11.19
#